data_AF-R9JSY5-F1
#
_entry.id   AF-R9JSY5-F1
#
_cell.length_a   1.000
_cell.length_b   1.000
_cell.length_c   1.000
_cell.angle_alpha   90.00
_cell.angle_beta   90.00
_cell.angle_gamma   90.00
#
_symmetry.space_group_name_H-M   'P 1'
#
loop_
_entity.id
_entity.type
_entity.pdbx_description
1 polymer ?
#
loop_
_entity_poly.entity_id
_entity_poly.type
_entity_poly.pdbx_seq_one_letter_code
_entity_poly.pdbx_strand_id
1 'polypeptide(L)'
;MQKNFSGLSGLGDEVGFFAFPAVEGGKGTGNNYVVSTGLSWCFNESTWDDTVADWFKYVFSNYGDEAMESAGMITAYTLNKEHDIAATTQMILDAMDKGGDLAVWPEYYVDMSVAEVIYEQGQMLVLGSVEPKDAGVAIDEAMNAAE
;
A
#
# COMPACT_ATOMS: atom_id res chain seq x y z
N MET A 1 -15.37 -15.99 -6.00
CA MET A 1 -15.82 -15.30 -7.23
C MET A 1 -14.80 -14.22 -7.53
N GLN A 2 -13.68 -14.61 -8.15
CA GLN A 2 -12.58 -13.70 -8.47
C GLN A 2 -13.00 -12.96 -9.73
N LYS A 3 -13.31 -11.65 -9.61
CA LYS A 3 -13.65 -10.85 -10.78
C LYS A 3 -12.42 -10.80 -11.68
N ASN A 4 -12.62 -11.18 -12.93
CA ASN A 4 -11.61 -11.16 -13.97
C ASN A 4 -11.16 -9.70 -14.17
N PHE A 5 -9.95 -9.34 -13.74
CA PHE A 5 -9.41 -7.97 -13.87
C PHE A 5 -8.85 -7.68 -15.27
N SER A 6 -8.96 -8.63 -16.20
CA SER A 6 -8.65 -8.49 -17.64
C SER A 6 -9.32 -7.31 -18.37
N GLY A 7 -10.18 -6.54 -17.68
CA GLY A 7 -10.86 -5.35 -18.20
C GLY A 7 -10.45 -4.02 -17.55
N LEU A 8 -9.39 -3.95 -16.73
CA LEU A 8 -8.83 -2.65 -16.31
C LEU A 8 -8.27 -1.83 -17.49
N SER A 9 -8.21 -2.42 -18.70
CA SER A 9 -8.06 -1.72 -19.97
C SER A 9 -9.19 -0.73 -20.30
N GLY A 10 -10.25 -0.66 -19.48
CA GLY A 10 -11.41 0.22 -19.69
C GLY A 10 -11.19 1.70 -19.31
N LEU A 11 -10.08 2.05 -18.68
CA LEU A 11 -9.75 3.42 -18.32
C LEU A 11 -9.24 4.26 -19.52
N GLY A 12 -8.83 3.60 -20.60
CA GLY A 12 -8.31 4.24 -21.81
C GLY A 12 -6.99 4.99 -21.58
N ASP A 13 -6.55 5.71 -22.62
CA ASP A 13 -5.33 6.54 -22.58
C ASP A 13 -5.52 7.87 -21.82
N GLU A 14 -6.68 8.06 -21.17
CA GLU A 14 -7.07 9.31 -20.50
C GLU A 14 -6.79 9.31 -19.00
N VAL A 15 -6.18 8.26 -18.46
CA VAL A 15 -5.77 8.18 -17.05
C VAL A 15 -4.34 8.65 -16.87
N GLY A 16 -4.13 9.51 -15.87
CA GLY A 16 -2.81 9.98 -15.46
C GLY A 16 -2.49 9.57 -14.02
N PHE A 17 -1.19 9.53 -13.72
CA PHE A 17 -0.65 9.32 -12.39
C PHE A 17 0.24 10.50 -12.00
N PHE A 18 0.08 10.99 -10.77
CA PHE A 18 0.84 12.12 -10.23
C PHE A 18 0.92 12.01 -8.71
N ALA A 19 1.99 12.55 -8.12
CA ALA A 19 2.12 12.65 -6.67
C ALA A 19 1.05 13.56 -6.07
N PHE A 20 0.72 13.35 -4.79
CA PHE A 20 -0.24 14.20 -4.10
C PHE A 20 0.20 15.69 -4.16
N PRO A 21 -0.71 16.64 -4.41
CA PRO A 21 -0.36 18.05 -4.54
C PRO A 21 0.32 18.63 -3.30
N ALA A 22 1.22 19.58 -3.49
CA ALA A 22 1.81 20.34 -2.39
C ALA A 22 0.75 21.19 -1.68
N VAL A 23 0.86 21.29 -0.35
CA VAL A 23 0.01 22.14 0.49
C VAL A 23 0.77 23.42 0.84
N GLU A 24 0.16 24.58 0.61
CA GLU A 24 0.78 25.87 0.92
C GLU A 24 1.13 25.97 2.43
N GLY A 25 2.37 26.38 2.73
CA GLY A 25 2.89 26.41 4.10
C GLY A 25 3.27 25.05 4.68
N GLY A 26 3.04 23.94 3.96
CA GLY A 26 3.50 22.62 4.34
C GLY A 26 5.03 22.49 4.29
N LYS A 27 5.60 21.70 5.21
CA LYS A 27 7.05 21.43 5.26
C LYS A 27 7.49 20.25 4.40
N GLY A 28 6.54 19.50 3.84
CA GLY A 28 6.83 18.36 2.99
C GLY A 28 7.42 18.77 1.64
N THR A 29 8.22 17.90 1.05
CA THR A 29 8.68 18.00 -0.33
C THR A 29 7.57 17.52 -1.29
N GLY A 30 7.64 17.96 -2.55
CA GLY A 30 6.78 17.42 -3.60
C GLY A 30 7.28 16.06 -4.12
N ASN A 31 6.46 15.40 -4.94
CA ASN A 31 6.81 14.13 -5.57
C ASN A 31 6.99 12.97 -4.57
N ASN A 32 6.25 12.98 -3.46
CA ASN A 32 6.26 11.90 -2.47
C ASN A 32 5.07 10.97 -2.67
N TYR A 33 5.28 9.68 -2.38
CA TYR A 33 4.27 8.64 -2.57
C TYR A 33 4.08 7.85 -1.28
N VAL A 34 2.82 7.56 -0.94
CA VAL A 34 2.48 6.60 0.11
C VAL A 34 2.38 5.22 -0.55
N VAL A 35 3.21 4.29 -0.11
CA VAL A 35 3.27 2.93 -0.65
C VAL A 35 3.00 1.91 0.46
N SER A 36 2.33 0.80 0.11
CA SER A 36 2.25 -0.34 1.03
C SER A 36 3.60 -1.07 1.04
N THR A 37 3.98 -1.62 2.20
CA THR A 37 5.17 -2.50 2.35
C THR A 37 4.99 -3.87 1.70
N GLY A 38 3.82 -4.15 1.14
CA GLY A 38 3.44 -5.48 0.64
C GLY A 38 2.79 -6.34 1.71
N LEU A 39 2.55 -7.60 1.36
CA LEU A 39 1.89 -8.58 2.23
C LEU A 39 2.92 -9.47 2.91
N SER A 40 2.83 -9.55 4.23
CA SER A 40 3.59 -10.49 5.06
C SER A 40 2.80 -11.77 5.31
N TRP A 41 3.49 -12.90 5.34
CA TRP A 41 2.90 -14.21 5.63
C TRP A 41 3.40 -14.72 6.97
N CYS A 42 2.47 -15.04 7.86
CA CYS A 42 2.76 -15.65 9.16
C CYS A 42 2.20 -17.07 9.17
N PHE A 43 3.01 -18.02 9.63
CA PHE A 43 2.63 -19.43 9.73
C PHE A 43 2.64 -19.87 11.18
N ASN A 44 1.71 -20.76 11.53
CA ASN A 44 1.74 -21.42 12.82
C ASN A 44 2.84 -22.49 12.78
N GLU A 45 3.81 -22.38 13.69
CA GLU A 45 4.93 -23.32 13.81
C GLU A 45 4.46 -24.77 13.98
N SER A 46 3.37 -25.00 14.73
CA SER A 46 2.87 -26.35 14.99
C SER A 46 2.29 -27.07 13.76
N THR A 47 1.99 -26.33 12.69
CA THR A 47 1.45 -26.88 11.43
C THR A 47 2.38 -26.65 10.25
N TRP A 48 3.61 -26.17 10.49
CA TRP A 48 4.61 -25.99 9.45
C TRP A 48 5.30 -27.32 9.18
N ASP A 49 5.07 -27.88 8.00
CA ASP A 49 5.70 -29.12 7.54
C ASP A 49 6.33 -28.94 6.15
N ASP A 50 7.00 -29.98 5.65
CA ASP A 50 7.66 -29.96 4.35
C ASP A 50 6.68 -29.69 3.20
N THR A 51 5.42 -30.10 3.32
CA THR A 51 4.41 -29.88 2.28
C THR A 51 4.03 -28.41 2.19
N VAL A 52 3.82 -27.76 3.35
CA VAL A 52 3.56 -26.32 3.43
C VAL A 52 4.77 -25.53 2.93
N ALA A 53 5.99 -25.96 3.30
CA ALA A 53 7.23 -25.31 2.87
C ALA A 53 7.41 -25.40 1.33
N ASP A 54 7.18 -26.57 0.74
CA ASP A 54 7.28 -26.77 -0.70
C ASP A 54 6.22 -25.98 -1.48
N TRP A 55 4.98 -25.97 -0.98
CA TRP A 55 3.91 -25.16 -1.55
C TRP A 55 4.25 -23.66 -1.49
N PHE A 56 4.70 -23.18 -0.33
CA PHE A 56 5.06 -21.77 -0.14
C PHE A 56 6.19 -21.36 -1.08
N LYS A 57 7.24 -22.19 -1.18
CA LYS A 57 8.34 -21.97 -2.10
C LYS A 57 7.86 -21.89 -3.54
N TYR A 58 7.00 -22.83 -3.97
CA TYR A 58 6.45 -22.81 -5.32
C TYR A 58 5.64 -21.55 -5.60
N VAL A 59 4.70 -21.19 -4.71
CA VAL A 59 3.82 -20.03 -4.91
C VAL A 59 4.64 -18.74 -5.00
N PHE A 60 5.50 -18.46 -4.02
CA PHE A 60 6.18 -17.17 -3.96
C PHE A 60 7.39 -17.04 -4.88
N SER A 61 7.92 -18.15 -5.40
CA SER A 61 8.88 -18.09 -6.51
C SER A 61 8.23 -17.65 -7.83
N ASN A 62 6.92 -17.85 -7.98
CA ASN A 62 6.18 -17.52 -9.21
C ASN A 62 5.22 -16.33 -9.03
N TYR A 63 5.00 -15.87 -7.79
CA TYR A 63 3.97 -14.87 -7.49
C TYR A 63 4.20 -13.53 -8.17
N GLY A 64 5.47 -13.07 -8.27
CA GLY A 64 5.79 -11.82 -8.95
C GLY A 64 5.33 -11.82 -10.40
N ASP A 65 5.64 -12.90 -11.12
CA ASP A 65 5.23 -13.06 -12.52
C ASP A 65 3.71 -13.13 -12.65
N GLU A 66 3.03 -13.94 -11.83
CA GLU A 66 1.57 -14.07 -11.87
C GLU A 66 0.87 -12.74 -11.52
N ALA A 67 1.37 -11.99 -10.54
CA ALA A 67 0.82 -10.69 -10.15
C ALA A 67 0.95 -9.66 -11.28
N MET A 68 2.07 -9.68 -12.00
CA MET A 68 2.28 -8.82 -13.16
C MET A 68 1.37 -9.22 -14.32
N GLU A 69 1.32 -10.51 -14.69
CA GLU A 69 0.52 -10.99 -15.83
C GLU A 69 -0.99 -10.83 -15.61
N SER A 70 -1.47 -11.14 -14.40
CA SER A 70 -2.91 -11.18 -14.13
C SER A 70 -3.52 -9.80 -13.80
N ALA A 71 -2.72 -8.90 -13.23
CA ALA A 71 -3.23 -7.65 -12.66
C ALA A 71 -2.33 -6.42 -12.92
N GLY A 72 -1.17 -6.56 -13.56
CA GLY A 72 -0.19 -5.47 -13.69
C GLY A 72 0.30 -4.96 -12.33
N MET A 73 0.29 -5.81 -11.30
CA MET A 73 0.55 -5.40 -9.92
C MET A 73 2.06 -5.43 -9.63
N ILE A 74 2.57 -4.30 -9.14
CA ILE A 74 3.95 -4.18 -8.64
C ILE A 74 4.02 -4.84 -7.25
N THR A 75 4.95 -5.76 -7.06
CA THR A 75 5.15 -6.49 -5.79
C THR A 75 6.61 -6.43 -5.36
N ALA A 76 6.89 -6.86 -4.13
CA ALA A 76 8.26 -7.00 -3.63
C ALA A 76 8.99 -8.26 -4.17
N TYR A 77 8.31 -9.10 -4.95
CA TYR A 77 8.89 -10.33 -5.49
C TYR A 77 9.58 -10.08 -6.83
N THR A 78 10.64 -10.83 -7.09
CA THR A 78 11.38 -10.77 -8.35
C THR A 78 10.54 -11.32 -9.50
N LEU A 79 10.66 -10.71 -10.69
CA LEU A 79 10.10 -11.25 -11.93
C LEU A 79 11.15 -12.18 -12.57
N ASN A 80 10.74 -13.36 -13.02
CA ASN A 80 11.66 -14.34 -13.62
C ASN A 80 11.66 -14.30 -15.15
N LYS A 81 10.77 -13.50 -15.75
CA LYS A 81 10.66 -13.30 -17.20
C LYS A 81 10.20 -11.89 -17.51
N GLU A 82 10.33 -11.52 -18.78
CA GLU A 82 9.79 -10.27 -19.31
C GLU A 82 8.27 -10.37 -19.46
N HIS A 83 7.59 -9.25 -19.23
CA HIS A 83 6.14 -9.13 -19.27
C HIS A 83 5.71 -7.94 -20.13
N ASP A 84 4.54 -8.03 -20.75
CA ASP A 84 3.91 -6.86 -21.37
C ASP A 84 3.29 -6.00 -20.28
N ILE A 85 3.88 -4.83 -20.04
CA ILE A 85 3.49 -3.95 -18.93
C ILE A 85 2.36 -3.05 -19.40
N ALA A 86 1.21 -3.13 -18.73
CA ALA A 86 0.09 -2.23 -18.96
C ALA A 86 0.52 -0.77 -18.80
N ALA A 87 0.02 0.12 -19.67
CA ALA A 87 0.40 1.54 -19.67
C ALA A 87 0.23 2.21 -18.29
N THR A 88 -0.81 1.87 -17.53
CA THR A 88 -1.04 2.37 -16.17
C THR A 88 0.04 1.94 -15.18
N THR A 89 0.56 0.72 -15.31
CA THR A 89 1.65 0.21 -14.46
C THR A 89 2.96 0.90 -14.86
N GLN A 90 3.20 1.09 -16.16
CA GLN A 90 4.35 1.84 -16.65
C GLN A 90 4.37 3.29 -16.12
N MET A 91 3.21 3.96 -16.03
CA MET A 91 3.12 5.31 -15.45
C MET A 91 3.60 5.36 -13.98
N ILE A 92 3.32 4.32 -13.19
CA ILE A 92 3.77 4.22 -11.80
C ILE A 92 5.29 3.96 -11.76
N LEU A 93 5.79 3.05 -12.58
CA LEU A 93 7.24 2.78 -12.68
C LEU A 93 8.02 4.03 -13.10
N ASP A 94 7.55 4.76 -14.11
CA ASP A 94 8.15 6.01 -14.56
C ASP A 94 8.14 7.08 -13.46
N ALA A 95 7.11 7.11 -12.62
CA ALA A 95 7.03 8.02 -11.49
C ALA A 95 8.00 7.66 -10.37
N MET A 96 8.20 6.36 -10.12
CA MET A 96 9.22 5.86 -9.19
C MET A 96 10.65 6.18 -9.70
N ASP A 97 10.91 6.02 -11.00
CA ASP A 97 12.20 6.30 -11.63
C ASP A 97 12.58 7.78 -11.64
N LYS A 98 11.57 8.68 -11.70
CA LYS A 98 11.77 10.12 -11.51
C LYS A 98 12.23 10.49 -10.09
N GLY A 99 12.24 9.52 -9.17
CA GLY A 99 12.60 9.69 -7.78
C GLY A 99 11.48 10.28 -6.94
N GLY A 100 11.80 10.65 -5.71
CA GLY A 100 10.82 11.05 -4.69
C GLY A 100 10.97 10.24 -3.42
N ASP A 101 10.41 10.71 -2.31
CA ASP A 101 10.42 9.95 -1.08
C ASP A 101 9.24 8.97 -1.06
N LEU A 102 9.53 7.73 -0.68
CA LEU A 102 8.52 6.72 -0.39
C LEU A 102 8.27 6.71 1.12
N ALA A 103 7.02 6.94 1.51
CA ALA A 103 6.55 6.74 2.87
C ALA A 103 5.58 5.56 2.89
N VAL A 104 5.55 4.81 3.98
CA VAL A 104 4.45 3.87 4.22
C VAL A 104 3.30 4.60 4.91
N TRP A 105 2.15 3.95 4.97
CA TRP A 105 0.99 4.45 5.70
C TRP A 105 1.37 4.77 7.16
N PRO A 106 1.16 6.00 7.66
CA PRO A 106 1.62 6.41 8.99
C PRO A 106 1.15 5.49 10.12
N GLU A 107 -0.06 4.97 9.99
CA GLU A 107 -0.66 4.04 10.95
C GLU A 107 0.01 2.66 11.00
N TYR A 108 0.86 2.32 10.03
CA TYR A 108 1.66 1.08 10.09
C TYR A 108 2.85 1.20 11.05
N TYR A 109 3.21 2.42 11.48
CA TYR A 109 4.32 2.67 12.40
C TYR A 109 3.93 2.68 13.88
N VAL A 110 2.64 2.50 14.19
CA VAL A 110 2.12 2.58 15.55
C VAL A 110 1.43 1.28 15.95
N ASP A 111 1.22 1.09 17.24
CA ASP A 111 0.44 -0.03 17.75
C ASP A 111 -1.00 -0.02 17.19
N MET A 112 -1.58 -1.22 17.06
CA MET A 112 -2.91 -1.39 16.47
C MET A 112 -3.99 -0.58 17.22
N SER A 113 -3.88 -0.46 18.54
CA SER A 113 -4.78 0.38 19.35
C SER A 113 -4.71 1.86 18.98
N VAL A 114 -3.53 2.37 18.60
CA VAL A 114 -3.36 3.74 18.13
C VAL A 114 -3.90 3.88 16.71
N ALA A 115 -3.59 2.92 15.84
CA ALA A 115 -4.07 2.92 14.46
C ALA A 115 -5.62 2.97 14.40
N GLU A 116 -6.31 2.22 15.25
CA GLU A 116 -7.77 2.28 15.39
C GLU A 116 -8.27 3.70 15.70
N VAL A 117 -7.64 4.39 16.66
CA VAL A 117 -7.97 5.78 16.99
C VAL A 117 -7.72 6.71 15.79
N ILE A 118 -6.58 6.57 15.09
CA ILE A 118 -6.29 7.37 13.89
C ILE A 118 -7.40 7.20 12.83
N TYR A 119 -7.84 5.97 12.56
CA TYR A 119 -8.91 5.72 11.59
C TYR A 119 -10.26 6.30 12.02
N GLU A 120 -10.64 6.15 13.28
CA GLU A 120 -11.88 6.69 13.82
C GLU A 120 -11.89 8.22 13.77
N GLN A 121 -10.82 8.87 14.26
CA GLN A 121 -10.70 10.32 14.23
C GLN A 121 -10.67 10.86 12.81
N GLY A 122 -9.97 10.19 11.88
CA GLY A 122 -9.95 10.55 10.46
C GLY A 122 -11.33 10.55 9.83
N GLN A 123 -12.15 9.52 10.11
CA GLN A 123 -13.54 9.46 9.63
C GLN A 123 -14.39 10.59 10.23
N MET A 124 -14.27 10.85 11.53
CA MET A 124 -15.03 11.90 12.20
C MET A 124 -14.66 13.30 11.70
N LEU A 125 -13.40 13.55 11.36
CA LEU A 125 -12.95 14.80 10.75
C LEU A 125 -13.59 15.02 9.38
N VAL A 126 -13.61 14.00 8.52
CA VAL A 126 -14.26 14.08 7.21
C VAL A 126 -15.76 14.35 7.33
N LEU A 127 -16.40 13.80 8.37
CA LEU A 127 -17.81 14.03 8.67
C LEU A 127 -18.08 15.35 9.41
N GLY A 128 -17.04 16.10 9.81
CA GLY A 128 -17.17 17.32 10.60
C GLY A 128 -17.77 17.09 11.99
N SER A 129 -17.66 15.88 12.52
CA SER A 129 -18.23 15.48 13.82
C SER A 129 -17.26 15.66 14.99
N VAL A 130 -16.00 16.02 14.69
CA VAL A 130 -14.97 16.36 15.67
C VAL A 130 -14.13 17.53 15.13
N GLU A 131 -13.62 18.39 16.01
CA GLU A 131 -12.69 19.44 15.63
C GLU A 131 -11.27 18.87 15.43
N PRO A 132 -10.45 19.43 14.52
CA PRO A 132 -9.07 18.98 14.29
C PRO A 132 -8.21 18.90 15.56
N LYS A 133 -8.42 19.83 16.49
CA LYS A 133 -7.71 19.85 17.77
C LYS A 133 -8.06 18.64 18.64
N ASP A 134 -9.35 18.31 18.73
CA ASP A 134 -9.82 17.23 19.60
C ASP A 134 -9.42 15.87 19.03
N ALA A 135 -9.43 15.73 17.69
CA ALA A 135 -8.86 14.56 17.01
C ALA A 135 -7.36 14.39 17.32
N GLY A 136 -6.59 15.48 17.29
CA GLY A 136 -5.16 15.45 17.65
C GLY A 136 -4.92 15.02 19.10
N VAL A 137 -5.70 15.55 20.05
CA VAL A 137 -5.61 15.15 21.46
C VAL A 137 -5.91 13.66 21.64
N ALA A 138 -6.96 13.14 20.99
CA ALA A 138 -7.29 11.72 21.07
C ALA A 138 -6.17 10.81 20.56
N ILE A 139 -5.50 11.20 19.46
CA ILE A 139 -4.36 10.46 18.91
C ILE A 139 -3.16 10.54 19.87
N ASP A 140 -2.84 11.70 20.43
CA ASP A 140 -1.76 11.87 21.40
C ASP A 140 -2.01 11.03 22.67
N GLU A 141 -3.24 11.01 23.18
CA GLU A 141 -3.64 10.19 24.32
C GLU A 141 -3.47 8.69 24.03
N ALA A 142 -3.86 8.25 22.83
CA ALA A 142 -3.68 6.86 22.40
C ALA A 142 -2.19 6.47 22.31
N MET A 143 -1.36 7.34 21.75
CA MET A 143 0.09 7.15 21.68
C MET A 143 0.70 6.99 23.08
N ASN A 144 0.38 7.90 24.01
CA ASN A 144 0.91 7.85 25.38
C ASN A 144 0.44 6.62 26.17
N ALA A 145 -0.71 6.05 25.82
CA ALA A 145 -1.24 4.85 26.47
C ALA A 145 -0.63 3.54 25.95
N ALA A 146 0.03 3.57 24.78
CA ALA A 146 0.67 2.42 24.17
C ALA A 146 2.14 2.23 24.60
N GLU A 147 2.76 3.26 25.19
CA GLU A 147 4.11 3.20 25.81
C GLU A 147 4.15 2.40 27.12
#